data_AF-A0A7J5D5K5-F1
#
_entry.id   AF-A0A7J5D5K5-F1
#
_cell.length_a   1.000
_cell.length_b   1.000
_cell.length_c   1.000
_cell.angle_alpha   90.00
_cell.angle_beta   90.00
_cell.angle_gamma   90.00
#
_symmetry.space_group_name_H-M   'P 1'
#
loop_
_entity.id
_entity.type
_entity.pdbx_description
1 polymer ?
#
loop_
_entity_poly.entity_id
_entity_poly.type
_entity_poly.pdbx_seq_one_letter_code
_entity_poly.pdbx_strand_id
1 'polypeptide(L)' 'MGAGASAGLVAQAAGRRLVLHAPTTVRVLLPALLVAGTTVGLAWWFFATRGTLDGYPGDSGLCPASNVPPRWPDWIPA' A
#
# COMPACT_ATOMS: atom_id res chain seq x y z
N MET A 1 -11.92 20.70 11.85
CA MET A 1 -10.72 20.68 12.74
C MET A 1 -10.84 19.74 13.94
N GLY A 2 -12.03 19.34 14.42
CA GLY A 2 -12.15 18.50 15.63
C GLY A 2 -11.89 16.99 15.48
N ALA A 3 -12.10 16.40 14.29
CA ALA A 3 -12.00 14.95 14.09
C ALA A 3 -10.57 14.39 14.18
N GLY A 4 -9.56 15.17 13.77
CA GLY A 4 -8.16 14.77 13.87
C GLY A 4 -7.66 14.75 15.32
N ALA A 5 -8.12 15.70 16.14
CA ALA A 5 -7.73 15.80 17.55
C ALA A 5 -8.32 14.64 18.37
N SER A 6 -9.58 14.27 18.13
CA SER A 6 -10.19 13.11 18.78
C SER A 6 -9.58 11.78 18.33
N ALA A 7 -9.26 11.62 17.03
CA ALA A 7 -8.54 10.45 16.54
C ALA A 7 -7.14 10.31 17.18
N GLY A 8 -6.40 11.42 17.31
CA GLY A 8 -5.09 11.44 17.97
C GLY A 8 -5.16 11.04 19.45
N LEU A 9 -6.15 11.55 20.18
CA LEU A 9 -6.35 11.21 21.59
C LEU A 9 -6.72 9.73 21.79
N VAL A 10 -7.59 9.18 20.93
CA VAL A 10 -7.97 7.76 20.95
C VAL A 10 -6.78 6.87 20.64
N ALA A 11 -5.98 7.22 19.62
CA ALA A 11 -4.76 6.49 19.29
C ALA A 11 -3.75 6.50 20.45
N GLN A 12 -3.57 7.65 21.11
CA GLN A 12 -2.66 7.79 22.24
C GLN A 12 -3.13 7.02 23.49
N ALA A 13 -4.43 7.03 23.77
CA ALA A 13 -5.01 6.26 24.87
C ALA A 13 -4.93 4.74 24.62
N ALA A 14 -5.20 4.30 23.40
CA ALA A 14 -5.05 2.90 22.98
C ALA A 14 -3.59 2.45 23.06
N GLY A 15 -2.65 3.27 22.55
CA GLY A 15 -1.22 3.01 22.63
C GLY A 15 -0.71 2.87 24.07
N ARG A 16 -1.13 3.76 24.97
CA ARG A 16 -0.77 3.68 26.40
C ARG A 16 -1.30 2.40 27.07
N ARG A 17 -2.55 2.03 26.81
CA ARG A 17 -3.12 0.78 27.36
C ARG A 17 -2.44 -0.46 26.81
N LEU A 18 -2.12 -0.47 25.52
CA LEU A 18 -1.32 -1.52 24.89
C LEU A 18 0.06 -1.62 25.53
N VAL A 19 0.79 -0.52 25.74
CA VAL A 19 2.11 -0.59 26.40
C VAL A 19 2.00 -1.17 27.82
N LEU A 20 1.01 -0.77 28.61
CA LEU A 20 0.87 -1.19 30.01
C LEU A 20 0.39 -2.64 30.17
N HIS A 21 -0.48 -3.14 29.29
CA HIS A 21 -1.11 -4.45 29.44
C HIS A 21 -0.84 -5.44 28.30
N ALA A 22 -0.04 -5.08 27.29
CA ALA A 22 0.24 -5.97 26.18
C ALA A 22 1.05 -7.19 26.64
N PRO A 23 0.58 -8.41 26.34
CA PRO A 23 1.39 -9.61 26.49
C PRO A 23 2.66 -9.51 25.63
N THR A 24 3.73 -10.18 26.03
CA THR A 24 5.07 -10.08 25.41
C THR A 24 5.03 -10.27 23.89
N THR A 25 4.18 -11.19 23.40
CA THR A 25 3.96 -11.45 21.98
C THR A 25 3.46 -10.23 21.21
N VAL A 26 2.56 -9.44 21.80
CA VAL A 26 2.05 -8.21 21.20
C VAL A 26 3.15 -7.15 21.16
N ARG A 27 3.98 -7.04 22.21
CA ARG A 27 5.12 -6.10 22.21
C ARG A 27 6.15 -6.44 21.14
N VAL A 28 6.36 -7.72 20.85
CA VAL A 28 7.28 -8.20 19.82
C VAL A 28 6.70 -7.99 18.41
N LEU A 29 5.43 -8.29 18.20
CA LEU A 29 4.81 -8.23 16.86
C LEU A 29 4.37 -6.82 16.46
N LEU A 30 3.99 -5.97 17.42
CA LEU A 30 3.50 -4.61 17.16
C LEU A 30 4.44 -3.77 16.27
N PRO A 31 5.75 -3.66 16.52
CA PRO A 31 6.63 -2.90 15.64
C PRO A 31 6.66 -3.48 14.22
N ALA A 32 6.69 -4.80 14.08
CA ALA A 32 6.67 -5.46 12.77
C ALA A 32 5.36 -5.18 12.01
N LEU A 33 4.21 -5.24 12.71
CA LEU A 33 2.90 -4.94 12.13
C LEU A 33 2.76 -3.46 11.74
N LEU A 34 3.30 -2.55 12.54
CA LEU A 34 3.31 -1.11 12.21
C LEU A 34 4.16 -0.85 10.97
N VAL A 35 5.36 -1.43 10.89
CA VAL A 35 6.21 -1.32 9.70
C VAL A 35 5.52 -1.92 8.49
N ALA A 36 5.01 -3.15 8.56
CA ALA A 36 4.32 -3.79 7.45
C ALA A 36 3.10 -2.98 6.98
N GLY A 37 2.25 -2.53 7.92
CA GLY A 37 1.07 -1.74 7.61
C GLY A 37 1.40 -0.40 6.96
N THR A 38 2.40 0.32 7.49
CA THR A 38 2.85 1.60 6.92
C THR A 38 3.50 1.40 5.54
N THR A 39 4.33 0.38 5.36
CA THR A 39 4.96 0.08 4.06
C THR A 39 3.92 -0.28 3.01
N VAL A 40 2.99 -1.19 3.31
CA VAL A 40 1.94 -1.60 2.36
C VAL A 40 1.00 -0.43 2.05
N GLY A 41 0.58 0.32 3.07
CA GLY A 41 -0.28 1.48 2.90
C GLY A 41 0.37 2.58 2.04
N LEU A 42 1.66 2.88 2.27
CA LEU A 42 2.41 3.84 1.47
C LEU A 42 2.61 3.35 0.04
N ALA A 43 2.96 2.08 -0.15
CA ALA A 43 3.12 1.49 -1.48
C ALA A 43 1.82 1.59 -2.29
N TRP A 44 0.70 1.20 -1.68
CA TRP A 44 -0.62 1.35 -2.29
C TRP A 44 -0.95 2.81 -2.61
N TRP A 45 -0.74 3.73 -1.66
CA TRP A 45 -1.02 5.15 -1.87
C TRP A 45 -0.18 5.74 -3.01
N PHE A 46 1.12 5.45 -3.05
CA PHE A 46 1.99 5.92 -4.13
C PHE A 46 1.56 5.35 -5.48
N PHE A 47 1.23 4.06 -5.54
CA PHE A 47 0.69 3.45 -6.75
C PHE A 47 -0.61 4.13 -7.20
N ALA A 48 -1.55 4.37 -6.27
CA ALA A 48 -2.84 4.97 -6.58
C ALA A 48 -2.74 6.46 -7.01
N THR A 49 -1.77 7.21 -6.46
CA THR A 49 -1.67 8.66 -6.69
C THR A 49 -0.67 9.05 -7.77
N ARG A 50 0.43 8.32 -7.89
CA ARG A 50 1.47 8.58 -8.89
C ARG A 50 1.41 7.62 -10.08
N GLY A 51 0.65 6.53 -9.98
CA GLY A 51 0.65 5.46 -10.97
C GLY A 51 1.91 4.61 -10.89
N THR A 52 2.12 3.82 -11.95
CA THR A 52 3.32 3.03 -12.21
C THR A 52 4.49 3.92 -12.67
N LEU A 53 5.68 3.34 -12.92
CA LEU A 53 6.84 4.08 -13.43
C LEU A 53 6.44 4.99 -14.61
N ASP A 54 7.04 6.18 -14.67
CA ASP A 54 6.83 7.16 -15.76
C ASP A 54 6.80 6.46 -17.13
N GLY A 55 5.71 6.65 -17.86
CA GLY A 55 5.51 6.11 -19.21
C GLY A 55 4.73 4.79 -19.29
N TYR A 56 4.39 4.17 -18.16
CA TYR A 56 3.46 3.04 -18.12
C TYR A 56 2.26 3.45 -17.27
N PRO A 57 1.17 4.00 -17.83
CA PRO A 57 -0.07 4.03 -17.08
C PRO A 57 -0.45 2.59 -16.74
N GLY A 58 -1.03 2.35 -15.57
CA GLY A 58 -1.53 1.02 -15.17
C GLY A 58 -2.70 0.51 -16.02
N ASP A 59 -2.83 1.03 -17.24
CA ASP A 59 -3.73 0.55 -18.27
C ASP A 59 -3.31 -0.88 -18.61
N SER A 60 -4.04 -1.84 -18.07
CA SER A 60 -3.93 -3.28 -18.39
C SER A 60 -4.50 -3.60 -19.78
N GLY A 61 -4.57 -2.58 -20.63
CA GLY A 61 -5.08 -2.66 -21.98
C GLY A 61 -4.15 -3.42 -22.91
N LEU A 62 -4.68 -3.68 -24.09
CA LEU A 62 -3.99 -4.29 -25.21
C LEU A 62 -2.71 -3.51 -25.57
N CYS A 63 -1.61 -4.23 -25.81
CA CYS A 63 -0.36 -3.66 -26.31
C CYS A 63 -0.58 -3.01 -27.68
N PRO A 64 -0.19 -1.73 -27.86
CA PRO A 64 -0.31 -1.10 -29.16
C PRO A 64 0.52 -1.87 -30.20
N ALA A 65 0.05 -1.93 -31.45
CA ALA A 65 0.69 -2.69 -32.53
C ALA A 65 2.18 -2.32 -32.74
N SER A 66 2.59 -1.11 -32.38
CA SER A 66 3.99 -0.65 -32.40
C SER A 66 4.89 -1.32 -31.36
N ASN A 67 4.32 -1.94 -30.32
CA ASN A 67 5.00 -2.62 -29.23
C ASN A 67 4.85 -4.15 -29.29
N VAL A 68 4.25 -4.68 -30.36
CA VAL A 68 4.11 -6.12 -30.61
C VAL A 68 5.29 -6.60 -31.49
N PRO A 69 6.24 -7.39 -30.93
CA PRO A 69 7.28 -8.05 -31.68
C PRO A 69 6.82 -8.73 -32.98
N PRO A 70 7.64 -8.70 -34.05
CA PRO A 70 7.26 -9.27 -35.36
C PRO A 70 6.96 -10.78 -35.38
N ARG A 71 7.23 -11.50 -34.29
CA ARG A 71 7.03 -12.95 -34.15
C ARG A 71 5.96 -13.29 -33.12
N TRP A 72 5.13 -12.32 -32.74
CA TRP A 72 4.05 -12.56 -31.79
C TRP A 72 2.98 -13.45 -32.43
N PRO A 73 2.55 -14.55 -31.78
CA PRO A 73 1.49 -15.40 -32.32
C PRO A 73 0.13 -14.70 -32.35
N ASP A 74 -0.64 -14.91 -33.43
CA ASP A 74 -1.93 -14.26 -33.68
C ASP A 74 -3.03 -14.57 -32.65
N TRP A 75 -2.84 -15.58 -31.80
CA TRP A 75 -3.80 -16.00 -30.77
C TRP A 75 -3.63 -15.25 -29.44
N ILE A 76 -2.53 -14.51 -29.26
CA ILE A 76 -2.34 -13.70 -28.05
C ILE A 76 -3.04 -12.36 -28.26
N PRO A 77 -3.91 -11.92 -27.32
CA PRO A 77 -4.54 -10.61 -27.40
C PRO A 77 -3.45 -9.52 -27.46
N ALA A 78 -3.34 -8.87 -28.61
CA ALA A 78 -2.51 -7.70 -28.82
C ALA A 78 -3.30 -6.48 -28.44
#